data_AF-A0A6V7RCD1-F1
#
_entry.id   AF-A0A6V7RCD1-F1
#
_cell.length_a   1.000
_cell.length_b   1.000
_cell.length_c   1.000
_cell.angle_alpha   90.00
_cell.angle_beta   90.00
_cell.angle_gamma   90.00
#
_symmetry.space_group_name_H-M   'P 1'
#
loop_
_entity.id
_entity.type
_entity.pdbx_description
1 polymer ?
#
loop_
_entity_poly.entity_id
_entity_poly.type
_entity_poly.pdbx_seq_one_letter_code
_entity_poly.pdbx_strand_id
1 'polypeptide(L)'
;MSKKTIYFICTGNSCRSQMAEGFGKKILGDNWQVYSGGIEAHGVNPKAVEVMKEVGIDISKNTSDLIDHNILKQADLVITLCSDADNNCPILPPNVKKEHWAFDDPAGKDWSEFQKVRDEIKLAIEDFKRR
;
A
#
# COMPACT_ATOMS: atom_id res chain seq x y z
N MET A 1 -10.92 20.97 6.71
CA MET A 1 -10.46 20.58 5.35
C MET A 1 -10.78 19.12 5.15
N SER A 2 -11.19 18.71 3.95
CA SER A 2 -11.34 17.29 3.62
C SER A 2 -9.97 16.60 3.66
N LYS A 3 -9.89 15.39 4.21
CA LYS A 3 -8.68 14.58 4.15
C LYS A 3 -8.33 14.30 2.69
N LYS A 4 -7.03 14.33 2.37
CA LYS A 4 -6.53 13.91 1.05
C LYS A 4 -6.64 12.40 0.90
N THR A 5 -6.65 11.87 -0.32
CA THR A 5 -6.73 10.43 -0.57
C THR A 5 -5.41 9.90 -1.11
N ILE A 6 -4.86 8.88 -0.45
CA ILE A 6 -3.67 8.14 -0.89
C ILE A 6 -4.05 6.70 -1.21
N TYR A 7 -3.61 6.20 -2.36
CA TYR A 7 -3.97 4.86 -2.83
C TYR A 7 -2.74 4.03 -3.17
N PHE A 8 -2.51 2.96 -2.41
CA PHE A 8 -1.38 2.05 -2.59
C PHE A 8 -1.74 0.89 -3.51
N ILE A 9 -1.07 0.79 -4.67
CA ILE A 9 -1.35 -0.22 -5.68
C ILE A 9 -0.18 -1.21 -5.77
N CYS A 10 -0.47 -2.51 -5.73
CA CYS A 10 0.48 -3.55 -6.15
C CYS A 10 -0.19 -4.56 -7.09
N THR A 11 0.47 -5.67 -7.45
CA THR A 11 -0.12 -6.65 -8.37
C THR A 11 -1.32 -7.35 -7.74
N GLY A 12 -1.15 -8.03 -6.59
CA GLY A 12 -2.19 -8.92 -6.04
C GLY A 12 -2.90 -8.45 -4.76
N ASN A 13 -2.65 -7.21 -4.31
CA ASN A 13 -3.10 -6.65 -3.02
C ASN A 13 -2.94 -7.56 -1.79
N SER A 14 -1.82 -8.29 -1.73
CA SER A 14 -1.64 -9.37 -0.75
C SER A 14 -0.62 -9.06 0.36
N CYS A 15 0.54 -8.48 0.01
CA CYS A 15 1.65 -8.24 0.94
C CYS A 15 1.96 -6.73 1.10
N ARG A 16 2.72 -6.16 0.15
CA ARG A 16 3.27 -4.80 0.22
C ARG A 16 2.20 -3.73 0.40
N SER A 17 1.15 -3.73 -0.43
CA SER A 17 0.10 -2.72 -0.32
C SER A 17 -0.75 -2.87 0.94
N GLN A 18 -0.89 -4.08 1.49
CA GLN A 18 -1.56 -4.31 2.78
C GLN A 18 -0.75 -3.75 3.96
N MET A 19 0.57 -3.97 3.96
CA MET A 19 1.47 -3.39 4.95
C MET A 19 1.49 -1.85 4.83
N ALA A 20 1.54 -1.33 3.60
CA ALA A 20 1.52 0.10 3.34
C ALA A 20 0.20 0.75 3.80
N GLU A 21 -0.95 0.10 3.59
CA GLU A 21 -2.23 0.58 4.11
C GLU A 21 -2.25 0.60 5.64
N GLY A 22 -1.76 -0.45 6.30
CA GLY A 22 -1.68 -0.52 7.75
C GLY A 22 -0.84 0.60 8.36
N PHE A 23 0.37 0.81 7.82
CA PHE A 23 1.22 1.92 8.25
C PHE A 23 0.64 3.27 7.87
N GLY A 24 0.12 3.43 6.66
CA GLY A 24 -0.49 4.67 6.19
C GLY A 24 -1.64 5.10 7.09
N LYS A 25 -2.55 4.19 7.47
CA LYS A 25 -3.65 4.48 8.40
C LYS A 25 -3.12 4.96 9.76
N LYS A 26 -2.07 4.33 10.29
CA LYS A 26 -1.47 4.69 11.59
C LYS A 26 -0.68 6.01 11.56
N ILE A 27 0.05 6.27 10.48
CA ILE A 27 1.03 7.37 10.39
C ILE A 27 0.41 8.62 9.76
N LEU A 28 -0.42 8.46 8.72
CA LEU A 28 -0.99 9.53 7.91
C LEU A 28 -2.48 9.79 8.19
N GLY A 29 -3.13 8.94 8.97
CA GLY A 29 -4.59 8.89 9.12
C GLY A 29 -5.28 10.18 9.56
N ASP A 30 -4.57 11.11 10.20
CA ASP A 30 -5.12 12.41 10.58
C ASP A 30 -5.42 13.29 9.36
N ASN A 31 -4.59 13.20 8.32
CA ASN A 31 -4.64 14.06 7.15
C ASN A 31 -5.06 13.32 5.86
N TRP A 32 -4.97 11.99 5.86
CA TRP A 32 -5.18 11.16 4.68
C TRP A 32 -6.25 10.08 4.90
N GLN A 33 -7.08 9.87 3.88
CA GLN A 33 -7.80 8.62 3.67
C GLN A 33 -6.88 7.66 2.93
N VAL A 34 -6.72 6.46 3.49
CA VAL A 34 -5.71 5.50 3.04
C VAL A 34 -6.41 4.24 2.57
N TYR A 35 -6.14 3.88 1.32
CA TYR A 35 -6.67 2.69 0.67
C TYR A 35 -5.54 1.87 0.04
N SER A 36 -5.78 0.59 -0.20
CA SER A 36 -4.94 -0.23 -1.08
C SER A 36 -5.76 -1.02 -2.09
N GLY A 37 -5.13 -1.36 -3.20
CA GLY A 37 -5.76 -2.14 -4.26
C GLY A 37 -4.73 -2.92 -5.07
N GLY A 38 -5.24 -3.80 -5.92
CA GLY A 38 -4.42 -4.65 -6.78
C GLY A 38 -4.96 -4.71 -8.21
N ILE A 39 -4.07 -4.98 -9.16
CA ILE A 39 -4.50 -5.40 -10.51
C ILE A 39 -5.32 -6.69 -10.40
N GLU A 40 -4.92 -7.55 -9.48
CA GLU A 40 -5.56 -8.78 -9.07
C GLU A 40 -5.82 -8.75 -7.55
N ALA A 41 -6.71 -9.62 -7.08
CA ALA A 41 -7.01 -9.79 -5.66
C ALA A 41 -6.67 -11.22 -5.22
N HIS A 42 -5.56 -11.39 -4.51
CA HIS A 42 -5.06 -12.71 -4.06
C HIS A 42 -5.37 -13.02 -2.59
N GLY A 43 -6.12 -12.15 -1.91
CA GLY A 43 -6.32 -12.26 -0.48
C GLY A 43 -5.16 -11.68 0.32
N VAL A 44 -5.43 -11.29 1.56
CA VAL A 44 -4.40 -10.76 2.46
C VAL A 44 -3.47 -11.89 2.87
N ASN A 45 -2.17 -11.72 2.66
CA ASN A 45 -1.20 -12.76 3.01
C ASN A 45 -1.14 -12.94 4.53
N PRO A 46 -1.34 -14.16 5.07
CA PRO A 46 -1.26 -14.41 6.51
C PRO A 46 0.06 -13.97 7.14
N LYS A 47 1.18 -14.14 6.42
CA LYS A 47 2.51 -13.66 6.88
C LYS A 47 2.57 -12.14 6.97
N ALA A 48 1.89 -11.42 6.07
CA ALA A 48 1.80 -9.97 6.15
C ALA A 48 0.98 -9.53 7.39
N VAL A 49 -0.09 -10.26 7.72
CA VAL A 49 -0.86 -10.01 8.95
C VAL A 49 0.00 -10.22 10.20
N GLU A 50 0.72 -11.33 10.25
CA GLU A 50 1.58 -11.68 11.39
C GLU A 50 2.74 -10.68 11.56
N VAL A 51 3.40 -10.26 10.47
CA VAL A 51 4.57 -9.36 10.56
C VAL A 51 4.18 -7.94 10.96
N MET A 52 2.96 -7.51 10.61
CA MET A 52 2.40 -6.24 11.04
C MET A 52 1.96 -6.28 12.51
N LYS A 53 1.48 -7.44 12.99
CA LYS A 53 1.16 -7.63 14.42
C LYS A 53 2.39 -7.48 15.32
N GLU A 54 3.58 -7.88 14.87
CA GLU A 54 4.84 -7.66 15.61
C GLU A 54 5.08 -6.18 15.97
N VAL A 55 4.62 -5.26 15.12
CA VAL A 55 4.73 -3.80 15.33
C VAL A 55 3.44 -3.16 15.85
N GLY A 56 2.51 -3.98 16.34
CA GLY A 56 1.25 -3.55 16.92
C GLY A 56 0.29 -2.91 15.90
N ILE A 57 0.27 -3.42 14.66
CA ILE A 57 -0.69 -3.03 13.62
C ILE A 57 -1.45 -4.26 13.17
N ASP A 58 -2.77 -4.27 13.38
CA ASP A 58 -3.62 -5.36 12.94
C ASP A 58 -4.24 -5.04 11.58
N ILE A 59 -3.81 -5.77 10.56
CA ILE A 59 -4.38 -5.73 9.20
C ILE A 59 -5.26 -6.95 8.89
N SER A 60 -5.58 -7.79 9.88
CA SER A 60 -6.38 -9.02 9.67
C SER A 60 -7.81 -8.75 9.18
N LYS A 61 -8.31 -7.52 9.38
CA LYS A 61 -9.63 -7.08 8.91
C LYS A 61 -9.59 -6.37 7.56
N ASN A 62 -8.41 -6.19 6.97
CA ASN A 62 -8.32 -5.64 5.64
C ASN A 62 -8.87 -6.64 4.61
N THR A 63 -9.29 -6.10 3.48
CA THR A 63 -9.73 -6.85 2.30
C THR A 63 -8.67 -6.74 1.22
N SER A 64 -8.60 -7.77 0.37
CA SER A 64 -7.79 -7.74 -0.84
C SER A 64 -8.73 -7.37 -1.99
N ASP A 65 -8.62 -6.14 -2.46
CA ASP A 65 -9.54 -5.55 -3.42
C ASP A 65 -8.84 -5.24 -4.75
N LEU A 66 -9.61 -5.32 -5.83
CA LEU A 66 -9.18 -4.83 -7.14
C LEU A 66 -9.07 -3.30 -7.11
N ILE A 67 -8.29 -2.74 -8.03
CA ILE A 67 -8.23 -1.29 -8.23
C ILE A 67 -9.64 -0.73 -8.46
N ASP A 68 -10.08 0.13 -7.55
CA ASP A 68 -11.33 0.87 -7.70
C ASP A 68 -11.07 2.17 -8.49
N HIS A 69 -11.66 2.26 -9.67
CA HIS A 69 -11.57 3.43 -10.53
C HIS A 69 -12.16 4.70 -9.90
N ASN A 70 -13.12 4.59 -8.98
CA ASN A 70 -13.69 5.73 -8.28
C ASN A 70 -12.69 6.29 -7.26
N ILE A 71 -12.03 5.42 -6.48
CA ILE A 71 -10.96 5.82 -5.56
C ILE A 71 -9.80 6.42 -6.35
N LEU A 72 -9.39 5.77 -7.43
CA LEU A 72 -8.29 6.22 -8.27
C LEU A 72 -8.54 7.61 -8.90
N LYS A 73 -9.79 7.93 -9.29
CA LYS A 73 -10.14 9.27 -9.80
C LYS A 73 -10.16 10.36 -8.73
N GLN A 74 -10.41 9.99 -7.49
CA GLN A 74 -10.48 10.90 -6.34
C GLN A 74 -9.16 10.97 -5.56
N ALA A 75 -8.19 10.12 -5.88
CA ALA A 75 -6.90 10.09 -5.23
C ALA A 75 -6.12 11.37 -5.49
N ASP A 76 -5.58 11.98 -4.42
CA ASP A 76 -4.59 13.04 -4.55
C ASP A 76 -3.22 12.46 -4.92
N LEU A 77 -2.95 11.23 -4.47
CA LEU A 77 -1.71 10.51 -4.71
C LEU A 77 -1.95 9.01 -4.86
N VAL A 78 -1.43 8.44 -5.95
CA VAL A 78 -1.34 6.99 -6.19
C VAL A 78 0.12 6.56 -6.04
N ILE A 79 0.36 5.51 -5.26
CA ILE A 79 1.69 4.94 -5.06
C ILE A 79 1.71 3.51 -5.59
N THR A 80 2.55 3.24 -6.58
CA THR A 80 2.78 1.90 -7.10
C THR A 80 3.95 1.24 -6.37
N LEU A 81 3.74 0.03 -5.85
CA LEU A 81 4.70 -0.66 -4.97
C LEU A 81 5.52 -1.77 -5.65
N CYS A 82 5.17 -2.11 -6.89
CA CYS A 82 5.91 -3.05 -7.72
C CYS A 82 5.97 -2.52 -9.15
N SER A 83 7.04 -2.86 -9.87
CA SER A 83 7.23 -2.39 -11.25
C SER A 83 6.15 -2.91 -12.19
N ASP A 84 5.61 -4.10 -11.92
CA ASP A 84 4.46 -4.65 -12.65
C ASP A 84 3.21 -3.78 -12.47
N ALA A 85 2.87 -3.41 -11.23
CA ALA A 85 1.80 -2.46 -10.99
C ALA A 85 2.09 -1.08 -11.58
N ASP A 86 3.36 -0.66 -11.66
CA ASP A 86 3.72 0.61 -12.25
C ASP A 86 3.47 0.65 -13.76
N ASN A 87 3.84 -0.43 -14.45
CA ASN A 87 3.67 -0.61 -15.90
C ASN A 87 2.21 -0.86 -16.31
N ASN A 88 1.47 -1.61 -15.50
CA ASN A 88 0.10 -1.99 -15.77
C ASN A 88 -0.94 -1.10 -15.05
N CYS A 89 -0.49 -0.04 -14.37
CA CYS A 89 -1.39 0.94 -13.77
C CYS A 89 -2.26 1.57 -14.87
N PRO A 90 -3.59 1.64 -14.69
CA PRO A 90 -4.46 2.37 -15.60
C PRO A 90 -3.99 3.81 -15.80
N ILE A 91 -4.34 4.39 -16.96
CA ILE A 91 -4.10 5.81 -17.23
C ILE A 91 -4.81 6.62 -16.14
N LEU A 92 -4.02 7.35 -15.36
CA LEU A 92 -4.51 8.18 -14.28
C LEU A 92 -5.04 9.51 -14.82
N PRO A 93 -6.09 10.08 -14.22
CA PRO A 93 -6.54 11.43 -14.55
C PRO A 93 -5.43 12.47 -14.33
N PRO A 94 -5.41 13.60 -15.08
CA PRO A 94 -4.33 14.58 -15.01
C PRO A 94 -4.11 15.23 -13.64
N ASN A 95 -5.16 15.24 -12.80
CA ASN A 95 -5.13 15.81 -11.46
C ASN A 95 -4.59 14.85 -10.39
N VAL A 96 -4.35 13.58 -10.73
CA VAL A 96 -3.88 12.54 -9.81
C VAL A 96 -2.36 12.44 -9.92
N LYS A 97 -1.66 12.63 -8.80
CA LYS A 97 -0.20 12.42 -8.76
C LYS A 97 0.12 10.94 -8.65
N LYS A 98 1.20 10.50 -9.30
CA LYS A 98 1.72 9.13 -9.23
C LYS A 98 3.16 9.15 -8.73
N GLU A 99 3.46 8.32 -7.74
CA GLU A 99 4.82 8.00 -7.33
C GLU A 99 5.04 6.48 -7.40
N HIS A 100 6.27 6.06 -7.70
CA HIS A 100 6.66 4.67 -7.69
C HIS A 100 7.64 4.42 -6.55
N TRP A 101 7.27 3.55 -5.60
CA TRP A 101 8.12 3.13 -4.49
C TRP A 101 8.39 1.63 -4.63
N ALA A 102 9.55 1.28 -5.18
CA ALA A 102 9.88 -0.11 -5.43
C ALA A 102 10.27 -0.83 -4.13
N PHE A 103 9.60 -1.95 -3.84
CA PHE A 103 9.96 -2.87 -2.78
C PHE A 103 9.99 -4.31 -3.30
N ASP A 104 10.95 -5.09 -2.80
CA ASP A 104 11.07 -6.52 -3.10
C ASP A 104 9.78 -7.26 -2.71
N ASP A 105 9.42 -8.31 -3.46
CA ASP A 105 8.25 -9.13 -3.11
C ASP A 105 8.64 -10.16 -2.04
N PRO A 106 8.08 -10.09 -0.82
CA PRO A 106 8.38 -11.07 0.22
C PRO A 106 7.62 -12.39 0.00
N ALA A 107 6.68 -12.48 -0.96
CA ALA A 107 5.92 -13.70 -1.21
C ALA A 107 6.83 -14.90 -1.50
N GLY A 108 6.60 -16.02 -0.79
CA GLY A 108 7.40 -17.24 -0.92
C GLY A 108 8.81 -17.16 -0.31
N LYS A 109 9.17 -16.06 0.34
CA LYS A 109 10.45 -15.87 1.03
C LYS A 109 10.37 -16.20 2.52
N ASP A 110 11.54 -16.15 3.14
CA ASP A 110 11.72 -16.31 4.58
C ASP A 110 11.11 -15.15 5.37
N TRP A 111 10.87 -15.38 6.66
CA TRP A 111 10.26 -14.41 7.56
C TRP A 111 11.01 -13.08 7.63
N SER A 112 12.35 -13.14 7.56
CA SER A 112 13.22 -11.96 7.58
C SER A 112 12.95 -11.01 6.41
N GLU A 113 12.56 -11.53 5.24
CA GLU A 113 12.23 -10.69 4.09
C GLU A 113 10.91 -9.93 4.30
N PHE A 114 9.92 -10.56 4.96
CA PHE A 114 8.70 -9.85 5.36
C PHE A 114 9.00 -8.72 6.34
N GLN A 115 9.86 -8.96 7.33
CA GLN A 115 10.26 -7.96 8.31
C GLN A 115 11.03 -6.80 7.66
N LYS A 116 11.99 -7.13 6.78
CA LYS A 116 12.77 -6.15 6.02
C LYS A 116 11.85 -5.25 5.19
N VAL A 117 10.99 -5.83 4.35
CA VAL A 117 10.08 -5.06 3.48
C VAL A 117 9.07 -4.25 4.30
N ARG A 118 8.56 -4.81 5.42
CA ARG A 118 7.71 -4.06 6.35
C ARG A 118 8.40 -2.78 6.83
N ASP A 119 9.65 -2.90 7.28
CA ASP A 119 10.39 -1.79 7.87
C ASP A 119 10.80 -0.76 6.81
N GLU A 120 11.13 -1.19 5.59
CA GLU A 120 11.35 -0.31 4.44
C GLU A 120 10.09 0.50 4.08
N ILE A 121 8.93 -0.15 4.02
CA ILE A 121 7.64 0.52 3.77
C ILE A 121 7.33 1.54 4.87
N LYS A 122 7.60 1.20 6.14
CA LYS A 122 7.41 2.11 7.26
C LYS A 122 8.26 3.38 7.08
N LEU A 123 9.56 3.21 6.80
CA LEU A 123 10.48 4.34 6.60
C LEU A 123 10.03 5.23 5.44
N ALA A 124 9.62 4.65 4.31
CA ALA A 124 9.13 5.41 3.17
C ALA A 124 7.89 6.26 3.52
N ILE A 125 6.95 5.72 4.31
CA ILE A 125 5.76 6.45 4.76
C ILE A 125 6.13 7.55 5.77
N GLU A 126 7.09 7.31 6.66
CA GLU A 126 7.59 8.31 7.61
C GLU A 126 8.37 9.44 6.92
N ASP A 127 9.14 9.13 5.89
CA ASP A 127 9.79 10.11 5.01
C ASP A 127 8.73 10.94 4.27
N PHE A 128 7.71 10.29 3.71
CA PHE A 128 6.62 10.97 3.01
C PHE A 128 5.86 11.93 3.94
N LYS A 129 5.55 11.52 5.17
CA LYS A 129 4.85 12.39 6.14
C LYS A 129 5.59 13.70 6.44
N ARG A 130 6.92 13.70 6.31
CA ARG A 130 7.77 14.87 6.60
C ARG A 130 7.85 15.87 5.43
N ARG A 131 7.38 15.49 4.24
CA ARG A 131 7.30 16.37 3.07
C ARG A 131 6.13 17.33 3.18
#